data_AF-A0A961BRN6-F1
#
_entry.id   AF-A0A961BRN6-F1
#
_cell.length_a   1.000
_cell.length_b   1.000
_cell.length_c   1.000
_cell.angle_alpha   90.00
_cell.angle_beta   90.00
_cell.angle_gamma   90.00
#
_symmetry.space_group_name_H-M   'P 1'
#
loop_
_entity.id
_entity.type
_entity.pdbx_description
1 polymer ?
#
loop_
_entity_poly.entity_id
_entity_poly.type
_entity_poly.pdbx_seq_one_letter_code
_entity_poly.pdbx_strand_id
1 'polypeptide(L)'
;TRAAPRRAEARRTRRSSASQPGARRAGALTARRVDDTETGWRLVALLSFVGAGGLYLYLAVTSPTRGVLGAAALPLLVLAGLAVIQLLVRANAPTYDLAGIAGTGLGLRLVGGYARFLNPVDAFSYHTEGIRLAEAYRVFDFGADPERDIPGTGTIRVASGVLHVVTFDDFLLTLLLFTLGSFVGACLFVRALQIAFPEADQKRYAMLVFLLPTLFFWPSSLGKEAWMMLGLGLFALGAARLYAGTTARAVPEIVLGLAMTTLVRPHVSVLALAALGVGFLGAGTNRTRVRTAARIAGVALLLLGGAVLARSAADRLNLENLGTDELSSAQQRTAESTSTSGGSAFEPVIANGPLSFGVATVTVLFRPLPGEVRSVEGILASMESVFLVGLGAVSIRRYARLPGLLRRVHYLLLCVAFTLGFVWAFSAIGNFGILTRQRSQVLPFFLVLLALPPLVERQRHRRRARLGPDRRRGDDDAVLEASLGPRRRTAPPAT
;
A
#
# COMPACT_ATOMS: atom_id res chain seq x y z
N THR A 1 32.50 -42.74 -64.36
CA THR A 1 31.54 -42.00 -63.51
C THR A 1 32.24 -40.81 -62.87
N ARG A 2 31.82 -39.60 -63.26
CA ARG A 2 31.94 -38.27 -62.61
C ARG A 2 33.30 -37.78 -62.05
N ALA A 3 33.94 -36.94 -62.86
CA ALA A 3 34.33 -35.54 -62.61
C ALA A 3 35.00 -35.13 -61.28
N ALA A 4 36.22 -34.60 -61.43
CA ALA A 4 36.95 -33.72 -60.51
C ALA A 4 36.42 -32.26 -60.59
N PRO A 5 37.09 -31.17 -60.12
CA PRO A 5 38.21 -31.02 -59.15
C PRO A 5 38.12 -29.78 -58.18
N ARG A 6 39.10 -29.67 -57.26
CA ARG A 6 39.85 -28.47 -56.75
C ARG A 6 39.15 -27.26 -56.06
N ARG A 7 39.76 -26.84 -54.93
CA ARG A 7 40.21 -25.49 -54.45
C ARG A 7 40.14 -25.46 -52.89
N ALA A 8 40.77 -24.61 -52.08
CA ALA A 8 41.96 -23.75 -52.04
C ALA A 8 41.86 -22.93 -50.71
N GLU A 9 42.96 -22.66 -50.00
CA GLU A 9 43.20 -21.57 -48.99
C GLU A 9 42.26 -21.48 -47.73
N ALA A 10 42.65 -20.99 -46.54
CA ALA A 10 43.55 -19.90 -46.21
C ALA A 10 44.12 -19.96 -44.76
N ARG A 11 45.30 -19.33 -44.64
CA ARG A 11 46.12 -18.96 -43.46
C ARG A 11 45.36 -18.09 -42.43
N ARG A 12 45.57 -18.35 -41.12
CA ARG A 12 45.30 -17.40 -40.01
C ARG A 12 46.61 -16.78 -39.53
N THR A 13 46.77 -15.47 -39.70
CA THR A 13 47.86 -14.67 -39.13
C THR A 13 47.36 -13.75 -38.02
N ARG A 14 48.12 -13.74 -36.92
CA ARG A 14 48.07 -12.79 -35.80
C ARG A 14 48.19 -11.33 -36.26
N ARG A 15 47.40 -10.42 -35.65
CA ARG A 15 47.79 -9.04 -35.27
C ARG A 15 46.64 -8.37 -34.50
N SER A 16 46.85 -8.03 -33.23
CA SER A 16 46.38 -6.74 -32.67
C SER A 16 46.93 -6.54 -31.24
N SER A 17 47.93 -5.67 -31.09
CA SER A 17 48.17 -4.93 -29.85
C SER A 17 48.61 -3.52 -30.23
N ALA A 18 47.67 -2.59 -30.23
CA ALA A 18 47.97 -1.15 -30.24
C ALA A 18 46.91 -0.46 -29.37
N SER A 19 47.41 0.14 -28.31
CA SER A 19 46.75 0.90 -27.25
C SER A 19 46.08 2.17 -27.75
N GLN A 20 44.81 2.39 -27.39
CA GLN A 20 44.19 3.72 -27.39
C GLN A 20 43.92 4.21 -25.94
N PRO A 21 44.65 5.23 -25.45
CA PRO A 21 44.35 5.89 -24.20
C PRO A 21 43.29 6.98 -24.44
N GLY A 22 42.03 6.58 -24.66
CA GLY A 22 40.92 7.51 -24.91
C GLY A 22 39.58 7.11 -24.27
N ALA A 23 39.38 5.82 -23.98
CA ALA A 23 38.08 5.31 -23.56
C ALA A 23 37.78 5.44 -22.05
N ARG A 24 38.76 5.82 -21.22
CA ARG A 24 38.58 5.87 -19.75
C ARG A 24 38.14 7.23 -19.19
N ARG A 25 38.12 8.30 -20.00
CA ARG A 25 37.67 9.64 -19.55
C ARG A 25 36.25 10.02 -19.96
N ALA A 26 35.61 9.26 -20.87
CA ALA A 26 34.23 9.54 -21.30
C ALA A 26 33.15 8.90 -20.40
N GLY A 27 33.53 7.98 -19.49
CA GLY A 27 32.60 7.29 -18.59
C GLY A 27 32.27 8.02 -17.29
N ALA A 28 32.86 9.20 -17.03
CA ALA A 28 32.76 9.89 -15.74
C ALA A 28 32.00 11.23 -15.78
N LEU A 29 31.47 11.64 -16.94
CA LEU A 29 30.84 12.95 -17.13
C LEU A 29 29.36 12.92 -17.55
N THR A 30 28.72 11.75 -17.54
CA THR A 30 27.25 11.70 -17.43
C THR A 30 26.85 11.96 -15.99
N ALA A 31 27.09 13.21 -15.55
CA ALA A 31 26.42 13.78 -14.40
C ALA A 31 24.92 13.61 -14.65
N ARG A 32 24.35 12.66 -13.91
CA ARG A 32 22.92 12.42 -13.78
C ARG A 32 22.28 13.79 -13.56
N ARG A 33 21.58 14.33 -14.55
CA ARG A 33 20.64 15.42 -14.30
C ARG A 33 19.64 14.86 -13.32
N VAL A 34 19.85 15.15 -12.04
CA VAL A 34 18.84 15.05 -11.01
C VAL A 34 17.81 16.07 -11.46
N ASP A 35 16.69 15.61 -12.04
CA ASP A 35 15.58 16.49 -12.37
C ASP A 35 15.26 17.31 -11.10
N ASP A 36 15.10 18.63 -11.18
CA ASP A 36 14.87 19.52 -10.02
C ASP A 36 13.71 19.06 -9.12
N THR A 37 12.81 18.22 -9.63
CA THR A 37 11.72 17.58 -8.88
C THR A 37 12.18 16.48 -7.90
N GLU A 38 13.35 15.87 -8.08
CA GLU A 38 13.91 14.86 -7.15
C GLU A 38 14.45 15.51 -5.86
N THR A 39 14.92 16.76 -5.93
CA THR A 39 15.45 17.47 -4.76
C THR A 39 14.33 17.99 -3.87
N GLY A 40 13.17 18.34 -4.44
CA GLY A 40 12.03 18.89 -3.72
C GLY A 40 11.43 17.95 -2.68
N TRP A 41 11.21 16.67 -3.01
CA TRP A 41 10.57 15.72 -2.07
C TRP A 41 11.45 15.39 -0.88
N ARG A 42 12.77 15.37 -1.03
CA ARG A 42 13.69 15.18 0.10
C ARG A 42 13.68 16.36 1.05
N LEU A 43 13.57 17.59 0.52
CA LEU A 43 13.39 18.77 1.35
C LEU A 43 12.06 18.72 2.11
N VAL A 44 10.97 18.35 1.44
CA VAL A 44 9.65 18.18 2.10
C VAL A 44 9.71 17.11 3.19
N ALA A 45 10.40 15.99 2.95
CA ALA A 45 10.62 14.96 3.96
C ALA A 45 11.44 15.48 5.15
N LEU A 46 12.49 16.24 4.90
CA LEU A 46 13.28 16.86 5.96
C LEU A 46 12.41 17.81 6.80
N LEU A 47 11.62 18.67 6.17
CA LEU A 47 10.72 19.60 6.85
C LEU A 47 9.66 18.85 7.68
N SER A 48 9.10 17.74 7.16
CA SER A 48 8.13 16.94 7.92
C SER A 48 8.78 16.25 9.12
N PHE A 49 10.03 15.78 9.02
CA PHE A 49 10.77 15.25 10.17
C PHE A 49 11.12 16.33 11.20
N VAL A 50 11.52 17.52 10.77
CA VAL A 50 11.79 18.65 11.69
C VAL A 50 10.51 19.04 12.42
N GLY A 51 9.38 19.16 11.70
CA GLY A 51 8.07 19.44 12.30
C GLY A 51 7.64 18.37 13.30
N ALA A 52 7.71 17.09 12.93
CA ALA A 52 7.40 15.98 13.83
C ALA A 52 8.33 15.96 15.06
N GLY A 53 9.64 16.13 14.84
CA GLY A 53 10.64 16.18 15.92
C GLY A 53 10.35 17.31 16.92
N GLY A 54 9.97 18.50 16.44
CA GLY A 54 9.56 19.61 17.29
C GLY A 54 8.32 19.28 18.13
N LEU A 55 7.31 18.63 17.56
CA LEU A 55 6.09 18.22 18.27
C LEU A 55 6.39 17.20 19.38
N TYR A 56 7.22 16.20 19.10
CA TYR A 56 7.59 15.20 20.10
C TYR A 56 8.57 15.73 21.15
N LEU A 57 9.45 16.68 20.80
CA LEU A 57 10.27 17.39 21.78
C LEU A 57 9.39 18.22 22.72
N TYR A 58 8.42 18.94 22.18
CA TYR A 58 7.43 19.67 22.97
C TYR A 58 6.63 18.74 23.90
N LEU A 59 6.22 17.57 23.40
CA LEU A 59 5.57 16.53 24.21
C LEU A 59 6.45 16.05 25.36
N ALA A 60 7.73 15.79 25.08
CA ALA A 60 8.69 15.31 26.07
C ALA A 60 8.89 16.32 27.21
N VAL A 61 8.90 17.62 26.88
CA VAL A 61 9.04 18.70 27.85
C VAL A 61 7.75 18.91 28.66
N THR A 62 6.58 18.82 28.03
CA THR A 62 5.29 19.16 28.68
C THR A 62 4.59 17.99 29.35
N SER A 63 4.90 16.75 28.98
CA SER A 63 4.24 15.53 29.49
C SER A 63 5.26 14.45 29.87
N PRO A 64 6.16 14.72 30.84
CA PRO A 64 7.27 13.83 31.18
C PRO A 64 6.83 12.49 31.80
N THR A 65 5.56 12.30 32.16
CA THR A 65 5.08 11.06 32.78
C THR A 65 4.52 10.03 31.80
N ARG A 66 4.33 10.38 30.51
CA ARG A 66 3.60 9.53 29.55
C ARG A 66 4.36 9.13 28.27
N GLY A 67 5.68 9.38 28.18
CA GLY A 67 6.39 9.07 26.93
C GLY A 67 7.87 9.42 26.85
N VAL A 68 8.62 9.41 27.95
CA VAL A 68 10.04 9.78 27.92
C VAL A 68 10.85 8.80 27.07
N LEU A 69 10.58 7.50 27.19
CA LEU A 69 11.27 6.49 26.39
C LEU A 69 10.85 6.60 24.92
N GLY A 70 9.56 6.83 24.65
CA GLY A 70 9.08 7.05 23.28
C GLY A 70 9.72 8.25 22.59
N ALA A 71 9.86 9.38 23.30
CA ALA A 71 10.51 10.58 22.76
C ALA A 71 12.02 10.36 22.55
N ALA A 72 12.69 9.70 23.48
CA ALA A 72 14.12 9.37 23.37
C ALA A 72 14.39 8.36 22.24
N ALA A 73 13.47 7.42 22.00
CA ALA A 73 13.58 6.40 20.95
C ALA A 73 13.18 6.91 19.56
N LEU A 74 12.53 8.07 19.45
CA LEU A 74 12.06 8.61 18.18
C LEU A 74 13.15 8.67 17.08
N PRO A 75 14.39 9.14 17.33
CA PRO A 75 15.44 9.13 16.31
C PRO A 75 15.77 7.71 15.81
N LEU A 76 15.79 6.71 16.70
CA LEU A 76 16.02 5.31 16.33
C LEU A 76 14.88 4.76 15.45
N LEU A 77 13.63 5.11 15.77
CA LEU A 77 12.48 4.70 14.97
C LEU A 77 12.45 5.38 13.60
N VAL A 78 12.86 6.66 13.52
CA VAL A 78 13.07 7.35 12.24
C VAL A 78 14.16 6.66 11.42
N LEU A 79 15.30 6.31 12.03
CA LEU A 79 16.37 5.58 11.35
C LEU A 79 15.90 4.21 10.85
N ALA A 80 15.11 3.48 11.64
CA ALA A 80 14.51 2.22 11.22
C ALA A 80 13.57 2.42 10.02
N GLY A 81 12.72 3.45 10.04
CA GLY A 81 11.86 3.81 8.91
C GLY A 81 12.66 4.20 7.66
N LEU A 82 13.74 4.98 7.81
CA LEU A 82 14.64 5.32 6.71
C LEU A 82 15.35 4.07 6.15
N ALA A 83 15.73 3.11 6.98
CA ALA A 83 16.29 1.84 6.52
C ALA A 83 15.27 1.05 5.68
N VAL A 84 13.99 1.00 6.10
CA VAL A 84 12.90 0.40 5.31
C VAL A 84 12.74 1.10 3.96
N ILE A 85 12.80 2.43 3.92
CA ILE A 85 12.76 3.22 2.68
C ILE A 85 13.92 2.85 1.76
N GLN A 86 15.14 2.75 2.30
CA GLN A 86 16.32 2.36 1.52
C GLN A 86 16.16 0.95 0.93
N LEU A 87 15.62 -0.01 1.68
CA LEU A 87 15.31 -1.36 1.19
C LEU A 87 14.28 -1.32 0.05
N LEU A 88 13.23 -0.51 0.19
CA LEU A 88 12.20 -0.33 -0.85
C LEU A 88 12.80 0.25 -2.14
N VAL A 89 13.60 1.30 -2.05
CA VAL A 89 14.21 1.98 -3.20
C VAL A 89 15.21 1.07 -3.91
N ARG A 90 16.07 0.37 -3.16
CA ARG A 90 17.05 -0.59 -3.72
C ARG A 90 16.40 -1.74 -4.48
N ALA A 91 15.19 -2.14 -4.07
CA ALA A 91 14.50 -3.28 -4.67
C ALA A 91 13.93 -3.02 -6.08
N ASN A 92 13.76 -1.75 -6.50
CA ASN A 92 13.15 -1.41 -7.78
C ASN A 92 13.85 -0.31 -8.58
N ALA A 93 14.85 0.39 -8.01
CA ALA A 93 15.58 1.49 -8.64
C ALA A 93 14.67 2.48 -9.42
N PRO A 94 13.72 3.14 -8.74
CA PRO A 94 12.69 3.95 -9.38
C PRO A 94 13.26 5.14 -10.15
N THR A 95 12.55 5.56 -11.20
CA THR A 95 12.88 6.74 -12.02
C THR A 95 12.39 8.06 -11.42
N TYR A 96 11.90 8.03 -10.18
CA TYR A 96 11.37 9.17 -9.45
C TYR A 96 11.84 9.09 -7.99
N ASP A 97 11.82 10.21 -7.27
CA ASP A 97 12.28 10.28 -5.87
C ASP A 97 11.30 9.60 -4.90
N LEU A 98 11.27 8.27 -4.94
CA LEU A 98 10.50 7.43 -4.02
C LEU A 98 11.00 7.60 -2.57
N ALA A 99 12.28 7.88 -2.38
CA ALA A 99 12.87 8.09 -1.06
C ALA A 99 12.27 9.32 -0.37
N GLY A 100 12.22 10.48 -1.04
CA GLY A 100 11.60 11.67 -0.49
C GLY A 100 10.09 11.55 -0.32
N ILE A 101 9.38 10.89 -1.24
CA ILE A 101 7.92 10.66 -1.10
C ILE A 101 7.63 9.78 0.12
N ALA A 102 8.34 8.65 0.25
CA ALA A 102 8.16 7.73 1.38
C ALA A 102 8.61 8.36 2.71
N GLY A 103 9.70 9.15 2.69
CA GLY A 103 10.17 9.92 3.84
C GLY A 103 9.16 10.97 4.29
N THR A 104 8.54 11.68 3.34
CA THR A 104 7.43 12.61 3.61
C THR A 104 6.27 11.87 4.25
N GLY A 105 5.88 10.70 3.71
CA GLY A 105 4.84 9.86 4.29
C GLY A 105 5.14 9.38 5.71
N LEU A 106 6.40 9.03 6.00
CA LEU A 106 6.82 8.68 7.36
C LEU A 106 6.69 9.88 8.30
N GLY A 107 7.18 11.07 7.90
CA GLY A 107 7.04 12.29 8.69
C GLY A 107 5.57 12.67 8.94
N LEU A 108 4.70 12.58 7.94
CA LEU A 108 3.26 12.82 8.09
C LEU A 108 2.59 11.81 9.03
N ARG A 109 3.01 10.53 9.01
CA ARG A 109 2.54 9.52 9.97
C ARG A 109 2.98 9.82 11.40
N LEU A 110 4.18 10.37 11.58
CA LEU A 110 4.65 10.81 12.90
C LEU A 110 3.81 12.00 13.39
N VAL A 111 3.49 12.97 12.53
CA VAL A 111 2.55 14.05 12.87
C VAL A 111 1.15 13.50 13.20
N GLY A 112 0.65 12.55 12.42
CA GLY A 112 -0.62 11.86 12.69
C GLY A 112 -0.58 11.09 14.01
N GLY A 113 0.54 10.44 14.32
CA GLY A 113 0.76 9.72 15.57
C GLY A 113 0.78 10.64 16.79
N TYR A 114 1.38 11.82 16.66
CA TYR A 114 1.30 12.86 17.68
C TYR A 114 -0.15 13.30 17.92
N ALA A 115 -0.92 13.61 16.87
CA ALA A 115 -2.31 13.99 16.99
C ALA A 115 -3.17 12.88 17.64
N ARG A 116 -2.93 11.61 17.26
CA ARG A 116 -3.59 10.43 17.82
C ARG A 116 -3.18 10.17 19.28
N PHE A 117 -1.96 10.54 19.68
CA PHE A 117 -1.50 10.46 21.06
C PHE A 117 -2.21 11.48 21.96
N LEU A 118 -2.46 12.70 21.45
CA LEU A 118 -3.21 13.73 22.19
C LEU A 118 -4.69 13.38 22.37
N ASN A 119 -5.30 12.70 21.39
CA ASN A 119 -6.69 12.23 21.45
C ASN A 119 -6.78 10.70 21.29
N PRO A 120 -6.33 9.93 22.29
CA PRO A 120 -6.24 8.48 22.18
C PRO A 120 -7.62 7.87 22.45
N VAL A 121 -8.45 7.73 21.40
CA VAL A 121 -9.78 7.09 21.45
C VAL A 121 -9.69 5.64 21.98
N ASP A 122 -9.55 4.63 21.11
CA ASP A 122 -9.43 3.23 21.56
C ASP A 122 -8.02 2.91 22.11
N ALA A 123 -7.02 3.69 21.68
CA ALA A 123 -5.61 3.44 21.93
C ALA A 123 -5.28 3.43 23.42
N PHE A 124 -5.94 4.28 24.22
CA PHE A 124 -5.72 4.32 25.66
C PHE A 124 -6.22 3.05 26.34
N SER A 125 -7.37 2.51 25.92
CA SER A 125 -7.86 1.21 26.44
C SER A 125 -6.90 0.07 26.11
N TYR A 126 -6.33 0.04 24.90
CA TYR A 126 -5.34 -0.98 24.53
C TYR A 126 -4.03 -0.84 25.30
N HIS A 127 -3.66 0.38 25.66
CA HIS A 127 -2.49 0.65 26.48
C HIS A 127 -2.68 0.12 27.91
N THR A 128 -3.75 0.53 28.60
CA THR A 128 -4.01 0.11 29.99
C THR A 128 -4.10 -1.40 30.12
N GLU A 129 -4.82 -2.05 29.22
CA GLU A 129 -4.98 -3.50 29.21
C GLU A 129 -3.72 -4.23 28.77
N GLY A 130 -2.94 -3.59 27.89
CA GLY A 130 -1.62 -4.07 27.51
C GLY A 130 -0.67 -4.10 28.71
N ILE A 131 -0.64 -3.06 29.55
CA ILE A 131 0.17 -3.07 30.78
C ILE A 131 -0.24 -4.23 31.69
N ARG A 132 -1.55 -4.41 31.93
CA ARG A 132 -2.07 -5.52 32.74
C ARG A 132 -1.61 -6.88 32.22
N LEU A 133 -1.71 -7.11 30.91
CA LEU A 133 -1.23 -8.35 30.29
C LEU A 133 0.30 -8.48 30.32
N ALA A 134 1.02 -7.37 30.19
CA ALA A 134 2.48 -7.36 30.25
C ALA A 134 3.03 -7.77 31.63
N GLU A 135 2.33 -7.44 32.72
CA GLU A 135 2.68 -7.92 34.07
C GLU A 135 2.67 -9.44 34.15
N ALA A 136 1.66 -10.10 33.58
CA ALA A 136 1.59 -11.55 33.48
C ALA A 136 2.67 -12.12 32.54
N TYR A 137 2.87 -11.50 31.37
CA TYR A 137 3.87 -11.97 30.39
C TYR A 137 5.31 -11.86 30.90
N ARG A 138 5.62 -10.88 31.77
CA ARG A 138 6.95 -10.74 32.40
C ARG A 138 7.32 -11.91 33.31
N VAL A 139 6.32 -12.61 33.85
CA VAL A 139 6.50 -13.83 34.65
C VAL A 139 6.18 -15.11 33.84
N PHE A 140 6.14 -15.01 32.51
CA PHE A 140 5.83 -16.08 31.55
C PHE A 140 4.42 -16.69 31.70
N ASP A 141 3.48 -15.96 32.29
CA ASP A 141 2.07 -16.33 32.30
C ASP A 141 1.36 -15.80 31.05
N PHE A 142 1.28 -16.65 30.02
CA PHE A 142 0.55 -16.36 28.78
C PHE A 142 -0.94 -16.74 28.83
N GLY A 143 -1.42 -17.24 29.98
CA GLY A 143 -2.82 -17.62 30.18
C GLY A 143 -3.73 -16.45 30.57
N ALA A 144 -3.17 -15.27 30.81
CA ALA A 144 -3.92 -14.09 31.21
C ALA A 144 -5.02 -13.72 30.19
N ASP A 145 -6.27 -13.66 30.67
CA ASP A 145 -7.43 -13.35 29.85
C ASP A 145 -7.36 -11.89 29.36
N PRO A 146 -7.41 -11.62 28.04
CA PRO A 146 -7.48 -10.27 27.49
C PRO A 146 -8.79 -9.51 27.79
N GLU A 147 -9.76 -10.13 28.47
CA GLU A 147 -11.08 -9.58 28.84
C GLU A 147 -11.90 -9.08 27.64
N ARG A 148 -11.56 -9.59 26.46
CA ARG A 148 -12.23 -9.30 25.19
C ARG A 148 -12.03 -10.44 24.22
N ASP A 149 -13.04 -10.66 23.39
CA ASP A 149 -13.01 -11.72 22.38
C ASP A 149 -11.82 -11.60 21.42
N ILE A 150 -11.26 -12.77 21.14
CA ILE A 150 -10.32 -13.05 20.07
C ILE A 150 -11.06 -13.96 19.08
N PRO A 151 -11.12 -13.63 17.79
CA PRO A 151 -10.48 -12.51 17.10
C PRO A 151 -11.19 -11.16 17.32
N GLY A 152 -10.45 -10.06 17.31
CA GLY A 152 -11.02 -8.72 17.38
C GLY A 152 -10.25 -7.77 18.29
N THR A 153 -10.92 -7.22 19.30
CA THR A 153 -10.30 -6.28 20.24
C THR A 153 -9.28 -6.97 21.15
N GLY A 154 -9.56 -8.20 21.60
CA GLY A 154 -8.66 -8.96 22.47
C GLY A 154 -7.27 -9.13 21.84
N THR A 155 -7.21 -9.36 20.53
CA THR A 155 -5.93 -9.48 19.79
C THR A 155 -5.06 -8.24 19.93
N ILE A 156 -5.65 -7.05 19.87
CA ILE A 156 -4.87 -5.82 20.00
C ILE A 156 -4.41 -5.62 21.44
N ARG A 157 -5.21 -6.04 22.44
CA ARG A 157 -4.77 -6.04 23.85
C ARG A 157 -3.59 -6.99 24.06
N VAL A 158 -3.65 -8.22 23.54
CA VAL A 158 -2.53 -9.18 23.59
C VAL A 158 -1.29 -8.62 22.90
N ALA A 159 -1.43 -8.11 21.67
CA ALA A 159 -0.32 -7.51 20.93
C ALA A 159 0.27 -6.29 21.67
N SER A 160 -0.58 -5.48 22.29
CA SER A 160 -0.18 -4.36 23.16
C SER A 160 0.62 -4.85 24.35
N GLY A 161 0.16 -5.91 25.03
CA GLY A 161 0.86 -6.50 26.18
C GLY A 161 2.24 -7.05 25.82
N VAL A 162 2.37 -7.76 24.70
CA VAL A 162 3.68 -8.22 24.20
C VAL A 162 4.62 -7.05 23.94
N LEU A 163 4.13 -5.96 23.36
CA LEU A 163 4.95 -4.76 23.17
C LEU A 163 5.29 -4.09 24.50
N HIS A 164 4.36 -4.03 25.46
CA HIS A 164 4.61 -3.43 26.77
C HIS A 164 5.66 -4.17 27.62
N VAL A 165 5.90 -5.46 27.35
CA VAL A 165 7.06 -6.17 27.90
C VAL A 165 8.37 -5.54 27.44
N VAL A 166 8.49 -5.17 26.15
CA VAL A 166 9.73 -4.62 25.57
C VAL A 166 9.82 -3.09 25.63
N THR A 167 8.69 -2.40 25.74
CA THR A 167 8.62 -0.93 25.83
C THR A 167 8.56 -0.41 27.25
N PHE A 168 8.60 -1.29 28.25
CA PHE A 168 8.55 -0.94 29.68
C PHE A 168 7.34 -0.05 30.02
N ASP A 169 6.16 -0.47 29.55
CA ASP A 169 4.89 0.25 29.79
C ASP A 169 4.82 1.67 29.19
N ASP A 170 5.79 2.10 28.36
CA ASP A 170 5.76 3.42 27.74
C ASP A 170 4.73 3.49 26.60
N PHE A 171 3.67 4.28 26.79
CA PHE A 171 2.57 4.41 25.82
C PHE A 171 3.04 4.95 24.48
N LEU A 172 3.88 5.98 24.51
CA LEU A 172 4.33 6.67 23.30
C LEU A 172 5.19 5.75 22.44
N LEU A 173 6.11 5.01 23.06
CA LEU A 173 6.96 4.04 22.38
C LEU A 173 6.12 2.93 21.72
N THR A 174 5.17 2.35 22.45
CA THR A 174 4.26 1.32 21.90
C THR A 174 3.45 1.88 20.71
N LEU A 175 2.93 3.10 20.81
CA LEU A 175 2.21 3.77 19.72
C LEU A 175 3.08 3.99 18.49
N LEU A 176 4.33 4.43 18.68
CA LEU A 176 5.28 4.68 17.60
C LEU A 176 5.72 3.38 16.91
N LEU A 177 5.85 2.27 17.64
CA LEU A 177 6.10 0.95 17.05
C LEU A 177 4.96 0.49 16.15
N PHE A 178 3.69 0.66 16.58
CA PHE A 178 2.53 0.41 15.72
C PHE A 178 2.51 1.32 14.48
N THR A 179 2.90 2.58 14.65
CA THR A 179 3.00 3.55 13.54
C THR A 179 4.07 3.14 12.52
N LEU A 180 5.23 2.67 13.00
CA LEU A 180 6.28 2.14 12.13
C LEU A 180 5.82 0.86 11.42
N GLY A 181 5.14 -0.06 12.13
CA GLY A 181 4.57 -1.27 11.55
C GLY A 181 3.58 -0.97 10.42
N SER A 182 2.69 0.01 10.61
CA SER A 182 1.77 0.41 9.55
C SER A 182 2.49 1.07 8.36
N PHE A 183 3.60 1.78 8.60
CA PHE A 183 4.43 2.37 7.55
C PHE A 183 5.15 1.29 6.72
N VAL A 184 5.65 0.24 7.38
CA VAL A 184 6.15 -0.96 6.70
C VAL A 184 5.05 -1.53 5.80
N GLY A 185 3.82 -1.68 6.30
CA GLY A 185 2.66 -2.10 5.50
C GLY A 185 2.46 -1.28 4.22
N ALA A 186 2.54 0.05 4.32
CA ALA A 186 2.47 0.95 3.16
C ALA A 186 3.61 0.73 2.15
N CYS A 187 4.83 0.52 2.63
CA CYS A 187 5.97 0.18 1.77
C CYS A 187 5.75 -1.15 1.04
N LEU A 188 5.17 -2.14 1.72
CA LEU A 188 4.87 -3.45 1.12
C LEU A 188 3.82 -3.34 0.00
N PHE A 189 2.80 -2.49 0.14
CA PHE A 189 1.85 -2.20 -0.93
C PHE A 189 2.51 -1.59 -2.17
N VAL A 190 3.38 -0.59 -1.98
CA VAL A 190 4.13 0.01 -3.09
C VAL A 190 5.00 -1.04 -3.77
N ARG A 191 5.67 -1.90 -2.99
CA ARG A 191 6.47 -2.99 -3.53
C ARG A 191 5.63 -4.02 -4.27
N ALA A 192 4.43 -4.33 -3.78
CA ALA A 192 3.49 -5.25 -4.42
C ALA A 192 3.10 -4.76 -5.83
N LEU A 193 2.73 -3.47 -5.96
CA LEU A 193 2.43 -2.87 -7.26
C LEU A 193 3.66 -2.93 -8.19
N GLN A 194 4.84 -2.56 -7.71
CA GLN A 194 6.06 -2.56 -8.51
C GLN A 194 6.40 -3.94 -9.09
N ILE A 195 6.12 -5.00 -8.33
CA ILE A 195 6.35 -6.39 -8.78
C ILE A 195 5.26 -6.82 -9.78
N ALA A 196 3.98 -6.65 -9.42
CA ALA A 196 2.88 -7.27 -10.15
C ALA A 196 2.33 -6.42 -11.30
N PHE A 197 2.53 -5.10 -11.28
CA PHE A 197 2.07 -4.19 -12.32
C PHE A 197 3.10 -3.09 -12.65
N PRO A 198 4.26 -3.43 -13.23
CA PRO A 198 5.32 -2.46 -13.51
C PRO A 198 4.91 -1.33 -14.47
N GLU A 199 3.96 -1.59 -15.36
CA GLU A 199 3.43 -0.62 -16.34
C GLU A 199 2.55 0.47 -15.69
N ALA A 200 2.12 0.29 -14.44
CA ALA A 200 1.31 1.25 -13.70
C ALA A 200 2.06 2.57 -13.44
N ASP A 201 1.31 3.63 -13.13
CA ASP A 201 1.83 4.92 -12.70
C ASP A 201 2.35 4.84 -11.25
N GLN A 202 3.56 4.28 -11.09
CA GLN A 202 4.14 3.95 -9.79
C GLN A 202 4.36 5.19 -8.91
N LYS A 203 4.76 6.33 -9.52
CA LYS A 203 4.93 7.60 -8.81
C LYS A 203 3.62 8.06 -8.20
N ARG A 204 2.55 8.05 -8.99
CA ARG A 204 1.21 8.42 -8.53
C ARG A 204 0.71 7.47 -7.43
N TYR A 205 0.90 6.16 -7.58
CA TYR A 205 0.51 5.21 -6.53
C TYR A 205 1.27 5.44 -5.23
N ALA A 206 2.59 5.63 -5.28
CA ALA A 206 3.39 5.90 -4.10
C ALA A 206 2.94 7.19 -3.38
N MET A 207 2.68 8.27 -4.13
CA MET A 207 2.12 9.50 -3.56
C MET A 207 0.78 9.24 -2.86
N LEU A 208 -0.14 8.50 -3.49
CA LEU A 208 -1.45 8.21 -2.90
C LEU A 208 -1.32 7.31 -1.65
N VAL A 209 -0.44 6.32 -1.64
CA VAL A 209 -0.28 5.44 -0.48
C VAL A 209 0.38 6.15 0.71
N PHE A 210 1.35 7.05 0.45
CA PHE A 210 2.11 7.70 1.50
C PHE A 210 1.54 9.04 1.98
N LEU A 211 0.82 9.77 1.13
CA LEU A 211 0.42 11.17 1.39
C LEU A 211 -1.09 11.36 1.57
N LEU A 212 -1.91 10.33 1.38
CA LEU A 212 -3.35 10.43 1.57
C LEU A 212 -3.69 10.48 3.08
N PRO A 213 -4.45 11.49 3.55
CA PRO A 213 -4.75 11.68 4.99
C PRO A 213 -5.22 10.43 5.71
N THR A 214 -6.19 9.72 5.15
CA THR A 214 -6.74 8.49 5.72
C THR A 214 -5.68 7.42 5.95
N LEU A 215 -4.67 7.32 5.07
CA LEU A 215 -3.64 6.29 5.13
C LEU A 215 -2.47 6.64 6.04
N PHE A 216 -2.18 7.93 6.26
CA PHE A 216 -1.15 8.32 7.22
C PHE A 216 -1.69 8.60 8.63
N PHE A 217 -2.98 8.94 8.79
CA PHE A 217 -3.57 9.33 10.07
C PHE A 217 -4.20 8.17 10.86
N TRP A 218 -5.09 7.36 10.26
CA TRP A 218 -5.78 6.30 11.01
C TRP A 218 -4.83 5.16 11.45
N PRO A 219 -3.90 4.69 10.59
CA PRO A 219 -2.96 3.65 10.97
C PRO A 219 -1.75 4.15 11.78
N SER A 220 -1.69 5.42 12.20
CA SER A 220 -0.60 5.96 13.02
C SER A 220 -0.91 5.92 14.52
N SER A 221 -1.59 4.87 15.00
CA SER A 221 -1.85 4.72 16.43
C SER A 221 -1.87 3.26 16.86
N LEU A 222 -1.72 3.01 18.16
CA LEU A 222 -1.96 1.71 18.76
C LEU A 222 -3.41 1.29 18.49
N GLY A 223 -3.61 0.33 17.59
CA GLY A 223 -4.96 -0.07 17.22
C GLY A 223 -5.07 -1.01 16.02
N LYS A 224 -6.32 -1.41 15.76
CA LYS A 224 -6.69 -2.36 14.70
C LYS A 224 -6.21 -1.92 13.32
N GLU A 225 -6.29 -0.63 12.99
CA GLU A 225 -5.99 -0.16 11.63
C GLU A 225 -4.50 -0.28 11.29
N ALA A 226 -3.61 0.04 12.24
CA ALA A 226 -2.17 -0.14 12.09
C ALA A 226 -1.79 -1.61 11.86
N TRP A 227 -2.39 -2.51 12.64
CA TRP A 227 -2.22 -3.95 12.49
C TRP A 227 -2.73 -4.47 11.13
N MET A 228 -3.93 -4.04 10.74
CA MET A 228 -4.54 -4.41 9.46
C MET A 228 -3.72 -3.90 8.28
N MET A 229 -3.17 -2.68 8.35
CA MET A 229 -2.34 -2.11 7.29
C MET A 229 -1.06 -2.94 7.05
N LEU A 230 -0.43 -3.43 8.12
CA LEU A 230 0.73 -4.30 8.03
C LEU A 230 0.36 -5.69 7.46
N GLY A 231 -0.69 -6.33 8.00
CA GLY A 231 -1.14 -7.65 7.55
C GLY A 231 -1.59 -7.66 6.09
N LEU A 232 -2.39 -6.67 5.67
CA LEU A 232 -2.81 -6.53 4.27
C LEU A 232 -1.66 -6.17 3.34
N GLY A 233 -0.67 -5.39 3.80
CA GLY A 233 0.54 -5.10 3.05
C GLY A 233 1.38 -6.36 2.79
N LEU A 234 1.56 -7.21 3.79
CA LEU A 234 2.22 -8.53 3.66
C LEU A 234 1.46 -9.43 2.68
N PHE A 235 0.13 -9.52 2.83
CA PHE A 235 -0.72 -10.27 1.92
C PHE A 235 -0.59 -9.77 0.47
N ALA A 236 -0.65 -8.45 0.25
CA ALA A 236 -0.53 -7.85 -1.07
C ALA A 236 0.84 -8.15 -1.72
N LEU A 237 1.93 -8.06 -0.95
CA LEU A 237 3.27 -8.41 -1.42
C LEU A 237 3.37 -9.88 -1.80
N GLY A 238 2.87 -10.78 -0.94
CA GLY A 238 2.85 -12.20 -1.19
C GLY A 238 2.01 -12.55 -2.43
N ALA A 239 0.83 -11.95 -2.58
CA ALA A 239 -0.02 -12.11 -3.76
C ALA A 239 0.66 -11.62 -5.04
N ALA A 240 1.31 -10.45 -4.99
CA ALA A 240 2.07 -9.92 -6.12
C ALA A 240 3.20 -10.87 -6.55
N ARG A 241 3.95 -11.42 -5.59
CA ARG A 241 5.03 -12.40 -5.83
C ARG A 241 4.51 -13.74 -6.30
N LEU A 242 3.34 -14.17 -5.83
CA LEU A 242 2.69 -15.39 -6.27
C LEU A 242 2.33 -15.28 -7.75
N TYR A 243 1.69 -14.17 -8.15
CA TYR A 243 1.34 -13.92 -9.55
C TYR A 243 2.56 -13.68 -10.46
N ALA A 244 3.67 -13.21 -9.90
CA ALA A 244 4.95 -13.09 -10.60
C ALA A 244 5.73 -14.43 -10.71
N GLY A 245 5.24 -15.52 -10.10
CA GLY A 245 5.86 -16.85 -10.18
C GLY A 245 6.90 -17.17 -9.10
N THR A 246 7.02 -16.34 -8.06
CA THR A 246 7.97 -16.52 -6.94
C THR A 246 7.32 -17.16 -5.71
N THR A 247 6.81 -18.39 -5.87
CA THR A 247 5.95 -19.05 -4.89
C THR A 247 6.57 -19.25 -3.51
N ALA A 248 7.87 -19.59 -3.43
CA ALA A 248 8.52 -19.91 -2.15
C ALA A 248 8.53 -18.75 -1.15
N ARG A 249 8.66 -17.51 -1.63
CA ARG A 249 8.55 -16.32 -0.77
C ARG A 249 7.11 -15.84 -0.60
N ALA A 250 6.26 -16.11 -1.58
CA ALA A 250 4.88 -15.66 -1.59
C ALA A 250 4.00 -16.33 -0.53
N VAL A 251 4.10 -17.66 -0.39
CA VAL A 251 3.27 -18.42 0.55
C VAL A 251 3.43 -17.95 2.00
N PRO A 252 4.64 -17.85 2.58
CA PRO A 252 4.76 -17.40 3.96
C PRO A 252 4.26 -15.96 4.15
N GLU A 253 4.42 -15.08 3.17
CA GLU A 253 3.90 -13.70 3.23
C GLU A 253 2.37 -13.65 3.19
N ILE A 254 1.74 -14.48 2.35
CA ILE A 254 0.28 -14.61 2.29
C ILE A 254 -0.25 -15.19 3.60
N VAL A 255 0.34 -16.29 4.08
CA VAL A 255 -0.11 -16.96 5.30
C VAL A 255 0.04 -16.04 6.50
N LEU A 256 1.19 -15.36 6.64
CA LEU A 256 1.42 -14.41 7.73
C LEU A 256 0.46 -13.22 7.62
N GLY A 257 0.30 -12.63 6.43
CA GLY A 257 -0.62 -11.53 6.21
C GLY A 257 -2.07 -11.89 6.57
N LEU A 258 -2.56 -13.04 6.10
CA LEU A 258 -3.90 -13.54 6.40
C LEU A 258 -4.08 -13.92 7.87
N ALA A 259 -3.06 -14.50 8.51
CA ALA A 259 -3.09 -14.80 9.93
C ALA A 259 -3.25 -13.52 10.75
N MET A 260 -2.41 -12.51 10.48
CA MET A 260 -2.50 -11.20 11.12
C MET A 260 -3.88 -10.57 10.94
N THR A 261 -4.41 -10.54 9.71
CA THR A 261 -5.73 -9.94 9.48
C THR A 261 -6.85 -10.77 10.08
N THR A 262 -6.74 -12.09 10.15
CA THR A 262 -7.78 -12.97 10.72
C THR A 262 -7.92 -12.76 12.21
N LEU A 263 -6.81 -12.55 12.92
CA LEU A 263 -6.84 -12.29 14.36
C LEU A 263 -7.61 -11.02 14.73
N VAL A 264 -7.80 -10.07 13.81
CA VAL A 264 -8.52 -8.82 14.09
C VAL A 264 -9.85 -8.74 13.33
N ARG A 265 -9.86 -9.16 12.06
CA ARG A 265 -11.01 -9.09 11.14
C ARG A 265 -11.04 -10.34 10.24
N PRO A 266 -11.61 -11.46 10.71
CA PRO A 266 -11.73 -12.69 9.92
C PRO A 266 -12.40 -12.47 8.56
N HIS A 267 -13.49 -11.69 8.54
CA HIS A 267 -14.24 -11.37 7.32
C HIS A 267 -13.38 -10.67 6.26
N VAL A 268 -12.46 -9.77 6.64
CA VAL A 268 -11.54 -9.11 5.68
C VAL A 268 -10.54 -10.10 5.10
N SER A 269 -10.05 -11.04 5.90
CA SER A 269 -9.14 -12.10 5.44
C SER A 269 -9.81 -13.04 4.46
N VAL A 270 -11.08 -13.37 4.70
CA VAL A 270 -11.89 -14.16 3.79
C VAL A 270 -12.09 -13.43 2.45
N LEU A 271 -12.39 -12.13 2.49
CA LEU A 271 -12.47 -11.29 1.29
C LEU A 271 -11.14 -11.24 0.53
N ALA A 272 -10.01 -11.10 1.24
CA ALA A 272 -8.68 -11.13 0.66
C ALA A 272 -8.39 -12.49 -0.01
N LEU A 273 -8.74 -13.59 0.65
CA LEU A 273 -8.56 -14.94 0.12
C LEU A 273 -9.44 -15.21 -1.12
N ALA A 274 -10.70 -14.78 -1.09
CA ALA A 274 -11.60 -14.86 -2.24
C ALA A 274 -11.05 -14.03 -3.41
N ALA A 275 -10.59 -12.81 -3.16
CA ALA A 275 -9.99 -11.94 -4.17
C ALA A 275 -8.71 -12.54 -4.77
N LEU A 276 -7.88 -13.22 -3.96
CA LEU A 276 -6.73 -13.99 -4.44
C LEU A 276 -7.17 -15.11 -5.40
N GLY A 277 -8.25 -15.82 -5.07
CA GLY A 277 -8.87 -16.84 -5.92
C GLY A 277 -9.37 -16.28 -7.25
N VAL A 278 -10.06 -15.13 -7.25
CA VAL A 278 -10.51 -14.45 -8.47
C VAL A 278 -9.31 -14.08 -9.35
N GLY A 279 -8.24 -13.54 -8.77
CA GLY A 279 -7.02 -13.22 -9.51
C GLY A 279 -6.39 -14.45 -10.19
N PHE A 280 -6.45 -15.62 -9.56
CA PHE A 280 -6.01 -16.89 -10.15
C PHE A 280 -6.91 -17.38 -11.29
N LEU A 281 -8.24 -17.24 -11.17
CA LEU A 281 -9.18 -17.62 -12.22
C LEU A 281 -9.05 -16.75 -13.47
N GLY A 282 -8.74 -15.47 -13.30
CA GLY A 282 -8.44 -14.56 -14.39
C GLY A 282 -7.16 -14.91 -15.15
N ALA A 283 -6.39 -15.91 -14.72
CA ALA A 283 -5.09 -16.23 -15.29
C ALA A 283 -5.17 -16.91 -16.66
N GLY A 284 -4.96 -16.11 -17.70
CA GLY A 284 -4.64 -16.56 -19.05
C GLY A 284 -3.22 -17.14 -19.14
N THR A 285 -2.93 -18.21 -18.40
CA THR A 285 -1.64 -18.94 -18.52
C THR A 285 -1.65 -19.85 -19.74
N ASN A 286 -0.56 -19.83 -20.51
CA ASN A 286 -0.39 -20.61 -21.75
C ASN A 286 0.06 -22.06 -21.49
N ARG A 287 0.36 -22.43 -20.23
CA ARG A 287 0.76 -23.80 -19.85
C ARG A 287 -0.42 -24.52 -19.22
N THR A 288 -0.95 -25.51 -19.93
CA THR A 288 -2.18 -26.26 -19.59
C THR A 288 -2.18 -26.83 -18.18
N ARG A 289 -1.09 -27.48 -17.71
CA ARG A 289 -1.05 -28.07 -16.35
C ARG A 289 -1.04 -27.03 -15.22
N VAL A 290 -0.25 -25.97 -15.35
CA VAL A 290 -0.20 -24.88 -14.36
C VAL A 290 -1.52 -24.12 -14.33
N ARG A 291 -2.15 -23.93 -15.49
CA ARG A 291 -3.49 -23.34 -15.60
C ARG A 291 -4.55 -24.16 -14.87
N THR A 292 -4.53 -25.49 -15.01
CA THR A 292 -5.49 -26.36 -14.32
C THR A 292 -5.28 -26.35 -12.82
N ALA A 293 -4.05 -26.47 -12.32
CA ALA A 293 -3.75 -26.39 -10.90
C ALA A 293 -4.13 -25.02 -10.29
N ALA A 294 -3.81 -23.92 -10.98
CA ALA A 294 -4.19 -22.57 -10.56
C ALA A 294 -5.71 -22.36 -10.53
N ARG A 295 -6.45 -22.96 -11.48
CA ARG A 295 -7.92 -22.93 -11.48
C ARG A 295 -8.51 -23.74 -10.33
N ILE A 296 -8.00 -24.95 -10.08
CA ILE A 296 -8.44 -25.78 -8.95
C ILE A 296 -8.20 -25.05 -7.63
N ALA A 297 -7.00 -24.49 -7.44
CA ALA A 297 -6.67 -23.69 -6.27
C ALA A 297 -7.59 -22.46 -6.16
N GLY A 298 -7.82 -21.73 -7.25
CA GLY A 298 -8.72 -20.58 -7.27
C GLY A 298 -10.17 -20.95 -6.90
N VAL A 299 -10.69 -22.05 -7.44
CA VAL A 299 -12.03 -22.56 -7.10
C VAL A 299 -12.09 -23.00 -5.63
N ALA A 300 -11.09 -23.74 -5.14
CA ALA A 300 -11.04 -24.17 -3.74
C ALA A 300 -11.01 -22.97 -2.78
N LEU A 301 -10.21 -21.94 -3.09
CA LEU A 301 -10.16 -20.70 -2.30
C LEU A 301 -11.49 -19.94 -2.33
N LEU A 302 -12.19 -19.91 -3.47
CA LEU A 302 -13.50 -19.28 -3.59
C LEU A 302 -14.58 -20.06 -2.84
N LEU A 303 -14.57 -21.39 -2.89
CA LEU A 303 -15.50 -22.22 -2.13
C LEU A 303 -15.26 -22.08 -0.64
N LEU A 304 -14.00 -22.08 -0.20
CA LEU A 304 -13.65 -21.86 1.21
C LEU A 304 -14.07 -20.47 1.67
N GLY A 305 -13.75 -19.43 0.88
CA GLY A 305 -14.14 -18.06 1.21
C GLY A 305 -15.65 -17.86 1.20
N GLY A 306 -16.33 -18.42 0.19
CA GLY A 306 -17.78 -18.41 0.07
C GLY A 306 -18.47 -19.12 1.23
N ALA A 307 -17.98 -20.28 1.67
CA ALA A 307 -18.52 -21.02 2.81
C ALA A 307 -18.42 -20.23 4.12
N VAL A 308 -17.28 -19.57 4.37
CA VAL A 308 -17.09 -18.75 5.57
C VAL A 308 -17.96 -17.48 5.53
N LEU A 309 -18.08 -16.83 4.37
CA LEU A 309 -18.97 -15.68 4.20
C LEU A 309 -20.45 -16.09 4.36
N ALA A 310 -20.84 -17.23 3.79
CA ALA A 310 -22.19 -17.76 3.89
C ALA A 310 -22.54 -18.08 5.34
N ARG A 311 -21.63 -18.70 6.11
CA ARG A 311 -21.80 -18.91 7.55
C ARG A 311 -21.94 -17.60 8.30
N SER A 312 -21.07 -16.63 8.02
CA SER A 312 -21.12 -15.30 8.66
C SER A 312 -22.43 -14.55 8.34
N ALA A 313 -22.98 -14.73 7.13
CA ALA A 313 -24.26 -14.18 6.74
C ALA A 313 -25.43 -14.93 7.39
N ALA A 314 -25.37 -16.26 7.46
CA ALA A 314 -26.37 -17.09 8.12
C ALA A 314 -26.47 -16.81 9.62
N ASP A 315 -25.34 -16.60 10.30
CA ASP A 315 -25.31 -16.21 11.71
C ASP A 315 -25.99 -14.84 11.92
N ARG A 316 -25.81 -13.89 11.00
CA ARG A 316 -26.49 -12.58 11.04
C ARG A 316 -28.00 -12.70 10.76
N LEU A 317 -28.39 -13.52 9.79
CA LEU A 317 -29.79 -13.76 9.45
C LEU A 317 -30.53 -14.54 10.56
N ASN A 318 -29.84 -15.45 11.27
CA ASN A 318 -30.40 -16.13 12.44
C ASN A 318 -30.58 -15.19 13.63
N LEU A 319 -29.71 -14.19 13.80
CA LEU A 319 -29.89 -13.13 14.79
C LEU A 319 -31.08 -12.21 14.43
N GLU A 320 -31.33 -11.95 13.15
CA GLU A 320 -32.53 -11.22 12.68
C GLU A 320 -33.82 -12.01 12.90
N ASN A 321 -33.81 -13.34 12.75
CA ASN A 321 -35.00 -14.18 12.94
C ASN A 321 -35.31 -14.49 14.42
N LEU A 322 -34.33 -14.38 15.33
CA LEU A 322 -34.50 -14.67 16.76
C LEU A 322 -34.65 -13.43 17.65
N GLY A 323 -34.48 -12.22 17.12
CA GLY A 323 -34.43 -11.01 17.95
C GLY A 323 -34.82 -9.73 17.20
N THR A 324 -36.09 -9.58 16.85
CA THR A 324 -36.63 -8.26 16.45
C THR A 324 -36.59 -7.23 17.60
N ASP A 325 -36.45 -7.69 18.86
CA ASP A 325 -36.34 -6.82 20.05
C ASP A 325 -34.89 -6.69 20.60
N GLU A 326 -34.01 -7.64 20.29
CA GLU A 326 -32.63 -7.65 20.78
C GLU A 326 -31.62 -7.06 19.77
N LEU A 327 -31.87 -7.19 18.46
CA LEU A 327 -30.98 -6.61 17.44
C LEU A 327 -31.20 -5.10 17.31
N SER A 328 -32.43 -4.63 17.47
CA SER A 328 -32.72 -3.21 17.63
C SER A 328 -31.97 -2.67 18.84
N SER A 329 -32.02 -3.33 20.00
CA SER A 329 -31.25 -2.90 21.18
C SER A 329 -29.74 -3.14 21.13
N ALA A 330 -29.19 -4.06 20.32
CA ALA A 330 -27.75 -4.24 20.14
C ALA A 330 -27.15 -3.30 19.09
N GLN A 331 -27.87 -3.04 17.99
CA GLN A 331 -27.54 -1.97 17.04
C GLN A 331 -27.80 -0.60 17.66
N GLN A 332 -28.80 -0.47 18.52
CA GLN A 332 -29.09 0.74 19.27
C GLN A 332 -28.18 0.88 20.48
N ARG A 333 -27.63 -0.17 21.11
CA ARG A 333 -26.52 -0.03 22.07
C ARG A 333 -25.18 0.25 21.39
N THR A 334 -24.92 -0.29 20.19
CA THR A 334 -23.69 0.03 19.43
C THR A 334 -23.79 1.41 18.77
N ALA A 335 -24.98 1.79 18.31
CA ALA A 335 -25.32 3.15 17.95
C ALA A 335 -25.27 4.00 19.22
N GLU A 336 -26.18 3.94 20.19
CA GLU A 336 -26.18 4.76 21.42
C GLU A 336 -24.85 4.83 22.18
N SER A 337 -23.99 3.79 22.20
CA SER A 337 -22.64 3.87 22.80
C SER A 337 -21.58 4.55 21.91
N THR A 338 -21.82 4.70 20.61
CA THR A 338 -20.92 5.37 19.63
C THR A 338 -21.54 6.64 19.01
N SER A 339 -22.84 6.83 19.20
CA SER A 339 -23.75 7.82 18.60
C SER A 339 -23.97 9.00 19.54
N THR A 340 -23.54 8.88 20.80
CA THR A 340 -23.51 9.98 21.79
C THR A 340 -22.32 10.94 21.60
N SER A 341 -21.41 10.72 20.66
CA SER A 341 -20.36 11.70 20.34
C SER A 341 -20.29 12.04 18.85
N GLY A 342 -20.96 13.12 18.46
CA GLY A 342 -20.51 13.92 17.31
C GLY A 342 -21.40 14.02 16.05
N GLY A 343 -22.69 13.72 16.09
CA GLY A 343 -23.64 14.11 15.02
C GLY A 343 -23.29 13.62 13.59
N SER A 344 -22.63 12.47 13.48
CA SER A 344 -22.04 11.93 12.23
C SER A 344 -22.66 10.61 11.77
N ALA A 345 -23.86 10.29 12.27
CA ALA A 345 -24.64 9.12 11.88
C ALA A 345 -25.42 9.38 10.58
N PHE A 346 -25.58 8.35 9.75
CA PHE A 346 -26.36 8.41 8.50
C PHE A 346 -27.01 7.06 8.20
N GLU A 347 -28.11 7.07 7.42
CA GLU A 347 -28.79 5.86 6.98
C GLU A 347 -27.90 5.02 6.04
N PRO A 348 -27.48 3.80 6.44
CA PRO A 348 -26.63 2.96 5.63
C PRO A 348 -27.38 2.42 4.40
N VAL A 349 -26.68 2.33 3.26
CA VAL A 349 -27.25 1.77 2.02
C VAL A 349 -26.82 0.32 1.90
N ILE A 350 -27.72 -0.62 2.19
CA ILE A 350 -27.43 -2.06 2.12
C ILE A 350 -27.37 -2.50 0.65
N ALA A 351 -26.25 -3.10 0.24
CA ALA A 351 -25.99 -3.52 -1.13
C ALA A 351 -26.70 -4.84 -1.50
N ASN A 352 -28.04 -4.81 -1.61
CA ASN A 352 -28.88 -5.98 -1.91
C ASN A 352 -29.22 -6.17 -3.40
N GLY A 353 -28.78 -5.27 -4.29
CA GLY A 353 -29.06 -5.33 -5.73
C GLY A 353 -28.07 -4.52 -6.57
N PRO A 354 -28.09 -4.64 -7.92
CA PRO A 354 -27.09 -4.01 -8.79
C PRO A 354 -27.05 -2.47 -8.71
N LEU A 355 -28.23 -1.84 -8.60
CA LEU A 355 -28.35 -0.38 -8.45
C LEU A 355 -27.88 0.08 -7.05
N SER A 356 -28.28 -0.64 -5.99
CA SER A 356 -27.85 -0.31 -4.62
C SER A 356 -26.38 -0.58 -4.39
N PHE A 357 -25.76 -1.53 -5.11
CA PHE A 357 -24.32 -1.76 -5.09
C PHE A 357 -23.53 -0.57 -5.69
N GLY A 358 -24.05 0.04 -6.75
CA GLY A 358 -23.45 1.26 -7.33
C GLY A 358 -23.45 2.41 -6.32
N VAL A 359 -24.59 2.64 -5.67
CA VAL A 359 -24.72 3.67 -4.61
C VAL A 359 -23.85 3.34 -3.40
N ALA A 360 -23.82 2.08 -2.96
CA ALA A 360 -22.97 1.61 -1.86
C ALA A 360 -21.48 1.80 -2.18
N THR A 361 -21.06 1.61 -3.43
CA THR A 361 -19.68 1.86 -3.86
C THR A 361 -19.32 3.33 -3.65
N VAL A 362 -20.23 4.24 -4.04
CA VAL A 362 -20.01 5.68 -3.85
C VAL A 362 -19.98 6.04 -2.36
N THR A 363 -20.92 5.50 -1.58
CA THR A 363 -20.98 5.71 -0.14
C THR A 363 -19.72 5.22 0.57
N VAL A 364 -19.32 3.97 0.34
CA VAL A 364 -18.18 3.36 1.05
C VAL A 364 -16.85 4.00 0.66
N LEU A 365 -16.66 4.39 -0.60
CA LEU A 365 -15.37 4.90 -1.08
C LEU A 365 -15.23 6.42 -1.02
N PHE A 366 -16.32 7.18 -1.17
CA PHE A 366 -16.27 8.62 -1.36
C PHE A 366 -17.12 9.43 -0.38
N ARG A 367 -17.88 8.83 0.54
CA ARG A 367 -18.47 9.60 1.65
C ARG A 367 -17.50 9.67 2.85
N PRO A 368 -17.52 10.76 3.64
CA PRO A 368 -18.44 11.91 3.57
C PRO A 368 -18.13 12.88 2.43
N LEU A 369 -19.16 13.56 1.93
CA LEU A 369 -19.07 14.69 1.01
C LEU A 369 -19.03 16.03 1.78
N PRO A 370 -18.55 17.13 1.16
CA PRO A 370 -18.57 18.44 1.81
C PRO A 370 -19.99 18.83 2.26
N GLY A 371 -20.13 19.22 3.53
CA GLY A 371 -21.41 19.58 4.14
C GLY A 371 -22.13 18.46 4.88
N GLU A 372 -21.72 17.19 4.71
CA GLU A 372 -22.31 16.05 5.45
C GLU A 372 -21.78 15.91 6.88
N VAL A 373 -20.63 16.52 7.19
CA VAL A 373 -19.98 16.41 8.49
C VAL A 373 -19.46 17.78 8.94
N ARG A 374 -19.60 18.06 10.24
CA ARG A 374 -19.19 19.32 10.87
C ARG A 374 -17.94 19.20 11.76
N SER A 375 -17.42 17.99 11.99
CA SER A 375 -16.17 17.78 12.72
C SER A 375 -14.96 18.08 11.84
N VAL A 376 -13.86 18.55 12.45
CA VAL A 376 -12.60 18.84 11.74
C VAL A 376 -12.08 17.61 11.00
N GLU A 377 -12.14 16.44 11.63
CA GLU A 377 -11.77 15.15 11.02
C GLU A 377 -12.67 14.82 9.82
N GLY A 378 -13.98 15.07 9.93
CA GLY A 378 -14.93 14.86 8.85
C GLY A 378 -14.74 15.81 7.67
N ILE A 379 -14.36 17.07 7.93
CA ILE A 379 -14.03 18.04 6.88
C ILE A 379 -12.80 17.57 6.09
N LEU A 380 -11.73 17.17 6.78
CA LEU A 380 -10.52 16.63 6.13
C LEU A 380 -10.83 15.37 5.31
N ALA A 381 -11.64 14.46 5.86
CA ALA A 381 -12.10 13.27 5.13
C ALA A 381 -12.93 13.63 3.89
N SER A 382 -13.77 14.67 3.97
CA SER A 382 -14.56 15.13 2.82
C SER A 382 -13.71 15.75 1.72
N MET A 383 -12.66 16.51 2.08
CA MET A 383 -11.69 17.05 1.12
C MET A 383 -10.92 15.94 0.42
N GLU A 384 -10.53 14.89 1.15
CA GLU A 384 -9.92 13.70 0.58
C GLU A 384 -10.86 13.01 -0.42
N SER A 385 -12.14 12.83 -0.05
CA SER A 385 -13.14 12.24 -0.93
C SER A 385 -13.32 13.04 -2.23
N VAL A 386 -13.44 14.37 -2.16
CA VAL A 386 -13.51 15.24 -3.34
C VAL A 386 -12.26 15.10 -4.20
N PHE A 387 -11.09 15.07 -3.57
CA PHE A 387 -9.83 14.82 -4.27
C PHE A 387 -9.83 13.48 -5.01
N LEU A 388 -10.26 12.38 -4.36
CA LEU A 388 -10.33 11.05 -4.99
C LEU A 388 -11.36 11.00 -6.13
N VAL A 389 -12.51 11.67 -6.01
CA VAL A 389 -13.51 11.79 -7.07
C VAL A 389 -12.94 12.56 -8.26
N GLY A 390 -12.37 13.75 -8.04
CA GLY A 390 -11.77 14.56 -9.09
C GLY A 390 -10.62 13.82 -9.80
N LEU A 391 -9.80 13.12 -9.01
CA LEU A 391 -8.71 12.31 -9.52
C LEU A 391 -9.22 11.11 -10.34
N GLY A 392 -10.33 10.49 -9.94
CA GLY A 392 -11.06 9.47 -10.69
C GLY A 392 -11.58 10.00 -12.02
N ALA A 393 -12.19 11.20 -12.02
CA ALA A 393 -12.70 11.86 -13.21
C ALA A 393 -11.60 12.17 -14.23
N VAL A 394 -10.46 12.72 -13.79
CA VAL A 394 -9.28 12.94 -14.64
C VAL A 394 -8.72 11.62 -15.20
N SER A 395 -8.91 10.52 -14.48
CA SER A 395 -8.43 9.19 -14.87
C SER A 395 -9.43 8.42 -15.73
N ILE A 396 -10.59 8.99 -16.07
CA ILE A 396 -11.65 8.28 -16.79
C ILE A 396 -11.19 7.72 -18.13
N ARG A 397 -10.32 8.45 -18.84
CA ARG A 397 -9.73 8.00 -20.10
C ARG A 397 -8.79 6.80 -19.92
N ARG A 398 -8.19 6.63 -18.74
CA ARG A 398 -7.36 5.45 -18.40
C ARG A 398 -8.23 4.21 -18.20
N TYR A 399 -9.45 4.36 -17.69
CA TYR A 399 -10.39 3.25 -17.46
C TYR A 399 -10.91 2.59 -18.73
N ALA A 400 -10.87 3.25 -19.88
CA ALA A 400 -11.19 2.60 -21.16
C ALA A 400 -10.33 1.35 -21.45
N ARG A 401 -9.14 1.24 -20.82
CA ARG A 401 -8.24 0.07 -20.94
C ARG A 401 -8.46 -0.97 -19.85
N LEU A 402 -9.28 -0.69 -18.85
CA LEU A 402 -9.49 -1.54 -17.68
C LEU A 402 -9.91 -2.98 -18.07
N PRO A 403 -10.85 -3.22 -19.00
CA PRO A 403 -11.25 -4.59 -19.36
C PRO A 403 -10.09 -5.43 -19.92
N GLY A 404 -9.22 -4.81 -20.72
CA GLY A 404 -8.03 -5.49 -21.28
C GLY A 404 -6.95 -5.73 -20.22
N LEU A 405 -6.78 -4.79 -19.29
CA LEU A 405 -5.80 -4.91 -18.20
C LEU A 405 -6.22 -5.95 -17.16
N LEU A 406 -7.52 -6.03 -16.82
CA LEU A 406 -8.05 -7.03 -15.89
C LEU A 406 -7.83 -8.46 -16.35
N ARG A 407 -7.81 -8.70 -17.67
CA ARG A 407 -7.51 -10.02 -18.26
C ARG A 407 -6.02 -10.37 -18.25
N ARG A 408 -5.13 -9.38 -18.14
CA ARG A 408 -3.67 -9.57 -18.25
C ARG A 408 -2.98 -9.48 -16.89
N VAL A 409 -3.48 -8.66 -15.98
CA VAL A 409 -2.83 -8.33 -14.71
C VAL A 409 -3.65 -8.91 -13.56
N HIS A 410 -3.27 -10.11 -13.11
CA HIS A 410 -3.96 -10.85 -12.04
C HIS A 410 -4.09 -10.05 -10.75
N TYR A 411 -3.03 -9.30 -10.39
CA TYR A 411 -3.02 -8.46 -9.21
C TYR A 411 -4.04 -7.31 -9.30
N LEU A 412 -4.28 -6.77 -10.49
CA LEU A 412 -5.33 -5.76 -10.70
C LEU A 412 -6.72 -6.36 -10.49
N LEU A 413 -6.94 -7.60 -10.95
CA LEU A 413 -8.18 -8.33 -10.74
C LEU A 413 -8.41 -8.62 -9.24
N LEU A 414 -7.37 -9.01 -8.51
CA LEU A 414 -7.42 -9.11 -7.04
C LEU A 414 -7.82 -7.78 -6.41
N CYS A 415 -7.18 -6.66 -6.79
CA CYS A 415 -7.48 -5.35 -6.23
C CYS A 415 -8.95 -4.95 -6.46
N VAL A 416 -9.49 -5.21 -7.66
CA VAL A 416 -10.90 -4.97 -7.97
C VAL A 416 -11.80 -5.89 -7.16
N ALA A 417 -11.54 -7.20 -7.13
CA ALA A 417 -12.35 -8.16 -6.40
C ALA A 417 -12.38 -7.85 -4.89
N PHE A 418 -11.23 -7.51 -4.31
CA PHE A 418 -11.13 -7.10 -2.91
C PHE A 418 -11.91 -5.81 -2.64
N THR A 419 -11.78 -4.81 -3.52
CA THR A 419 -12.51 -3.53 -3.37
C THR A 419 -14.02 -3.74 -3.43
N LEU A 420 -14.51 -4.52 -4.39
CA LEU A 420 -15.94 -4.80 -4.54
C LEU A 420 -16.49 -5.63 -3.36
N GLY A 421 -15.74 -6.65 -2.92
CA GLY A 421 -16.11 -7.45 -1.76
C GLY A 421 -16.09 -6.66 -0.45
N PHE A 422 -15.15 -5.72 -0.30
CA PHE A 422 -15.13 -4.80 0.83
C PHE A 422 -16.33 -3.85 0.82
N VAL A 423 -16.66 -3.25 -0.33
CA VAL A 423 -17.86 -2.42 -0.47
C VAL A 423 -19.11 -3.19 -0.06
N TRP A 424 -19.27 -4.43 -0.53
CA TRP A 424 -20.40 -5.27 -0.15
C TRP A 424 -20.45 -5.49 1.37
N ALA A 425 -19.34 -5.90 1.98
CA ALA A 425 -19.29 -6.25 3.40
C ALA A 425 -19.46 -5.05 4.35
N PHE A 426 -19.05 -3.85 3.93
CA PHE A 426 -19.03 -2.63 4.76
C PHE A 426 -20.12 -1.61 4.38
N SER A 427 -20.97 -1.93 3.40
CA SER A 427 -22.09 -1.08 2.97
C SER A 427 -23.11 -0.77 4.08
N ALA A 428 -23.21 -1.64 5.08
CA ALA A 428 -24.12 -1.51 6.21
C ALA A 428 -23.64 -0.55 7.33
N ILE A 429 -22.44 0.05 7.23
CA ILE A 429 -21.94 0.96 8.27
C ILE A 429 -22.53 2.36 8.09
N GLY A 430 -23.35 2.81 9.06
CA GLY A 430 -24.02 4.11 9.09
C GLY A 430 -23.32 5.21 9.91
N ASN A 431 -21.98 5.23 9.95
CA ASN A 431 -21.22 6.25 10.69
C ASN A 431 -19.98 6.68 9.90
N PHE A 432 -19.85 7.98 9.60
CA PHE A 432 -18.77 8.48 8.74
C PHE A 432 -17.38 8.33 9.37
N GLY A 433 -17.25 8.48 10.69
CA GLY A 433 -15.98 8.30 11.40
C GLY A 433 -15.51 6.84 11.38
N ILE A 434 -16.41 5.90 11.61
CA ILE A 434 -16.09 4.47 11.50
C ILE A 434 -15.77 4.12 10.05
N LEU A 435 -16.56 4.59 9.09
CA LEU A 435 -16.39 4.28 7.68
C LEU A 435 -15.05 4.79 7.12
N THR A 436 -14.68 6.03 7.43
CA THR A 436 -13.38 6.61 7.02
C THR A 436 -12.21 5.87 7.63
N ARG A 437 -12.32 5.43 8.88
CA ARG A 437 -11.34 4.54 9.51
C ARG A 437 -11.25 3.19 8.80
N GLN A 438 -12.38 2.56 8.48
CA GLN A 438 -12.44 1.28 7.75
C GLN A 438 -11.86 1.38 6.33
N ARG A 439 -12.04 2.53 5.66
CA ARG A 439 -11.50 2.78 4.32
C ARG A 439 -9.99 2.61 4.24
N SER A 440 -9.25 2.82 5.33
CA SER A 440 -7.79 2.62 5.36
C SER A 440 -7.35 1.22 4.90
N GLN A 441 -8.21 0.21 5.05
CA GLN A 441 -7.94 -1.18 4.67
C GLN A 441 -8.14 -1.44 3.16
N VAL A 442 -9.09 -0.75 2.52
CA VAL A 442 -9.42 -0.96 1.10
C VAL A 442 -8.69 0.00 0.17
N LEU A 443 -8.38 1.21 0.65
CA LEU A 443 -7.76 2.26 -0.16
C LEU A 443 -6.49 1.79 -0.88
N PRO A 444 -5.51 1.08 -0.26
CA PRO A 444 -4.30 0.67 -0.98
C PRO A 444 -4.59 -0.19 -2.22
N PHE A 445 -5.66 -1.00 -2.21
CA PHE A 445 -6.09 -1.79 -3.35
C PHE A 445 -6.88 -0.94 -4.36
N PHE A 446 -7.80 -0.11 -3.90
CA PHE A 446 -8.57 0.81 -4.75
C PHE A 446 -7.65 1.79 -5.49
N LEU A 447 -6.63 2.34 -4.84
CA LEU A 447 -5.69 3.30 -5.43
C LEU A 447 -4.89 2.71 -6.60
N VAL A 448 -4.79 1.38 -6.74
CA VAL A 448 -4.22 0.73 -7.93
C VAL A 448 -5.03 1.05 -9.18
N LEU A 449 -6.36 1.15 -9.07
CA LEU A 449 -7.24 1.57 -10.17
C LEU A 449 -6.99 3.02 -10.56
N LEU A 450 -6.65 3.88 -9.61
CA LEU A 450 -6.30 5.27 -9.90
C LEU A 450 -4.90 5.38 -10.51
N ALA A 451 -4.02 4.40 -10.29
CA ALA A 451 -2.66 4.36 -10.82
C ALA A 451 -2.50 3.62 -12.16
N LEU A 452 -3.56 3.48 -12.96
CA LEU A 452 -3.45 2.81 -14.26
C LEU A 452 -2.44 3.51 -15.19
N PRO A 453 -1.80 2.76 -16.12
CA PRO A 453 -0.80 3.28 -17.05
C PRO A 453 -1.33 4.49 -17.86
N PRO A 454 -0.53 5.55 -18.05
CA PRO A 454 -0.92 6.69 -18.88
C PRO A 454 -1.12 6.27 -20.35
N LEU A 455 -1.96 7.00 -21.08
CA LEU A 455 -2.31 6.64 -22.47
C LEU A 455 -1.10 6.74 -23.44
N VAL A 456 -0.13 7.60 -23.12
CA VAL A 456 0.98 8.04 -23.99
C VAL A 456 2.13 7.01 -24.08
N GLU A 457 2.37 6.19 -23.06
CA GLU A 457 3.48 5.20 -23.01
C GLU A 457 3.46 4.20 -24.18
N ARG A 458 2.25 3.88 -24.69
CA ARG A 458 2.05 2.93 -25.79
C ARG A 458 2.59 3.46 -27.12
N GLN A 459 2.60 4.77 -27.33
CA GLN A 459 3.15 5.37 -28.56
C GLN A 459 4.68 5.34 -28.54
N ARG A 460 5.32 5.57 -27.39
CA ARG A 460 6.78 5.48 -27.23
C ARG A 460 7.27 4.03 -27.37
N HIS A 461 6.65 3.06 -26.71
CA HIS A 461 7.02 1.64 -26.87
C HIS A 461 6.75 1.13 -28.30
N ARG A 462 5.64 1.50 -28.94
CA ARG A 462 5.38 1.13 -30.34
C ARG A 462 6.30 1.82 -31.34
N ARG A 463 6.66 3.09 -31.14
CA ARG A 463 7.69 3.78 -31.95
C ARG A 463 9.06 3.11 -31.78
N ARG A 464 9.47 2.83 -30.54
CA ARG A 464 10.74 2.12 -30.25
C ARG A 464 10.78 0.68 -30.78
N ALA A 465 9.64 -0.01 -30.79
CA ALA A 465 9.53 -1.35 -31.39
C ALA A 465 9.55 -1.32 -32.93
N ARG A 466 9.09 -0.22 -33.56
CA ARG A 466 9.12 -0.02 -35.01
C ARG A 466 10.46 0.50 -35.54
N LEU A 467 11.26 1.15 -34.70
CA LEU A 467 12.62 1.56 -35.02
C LEU A 467 13.56 0.37 -34.81
N GLY A 468 14.09 -0.17 -35.90
CA GLY A 468 15.10 -1.23 -35.89
C GLY A 468 16.37 -0.81 -35.12
N PRO A 469 17.25 -1.77 -34.73
CA PRO A 469 18.37 -1.54 -33.84
C PRO A 469 19.31 -0.40 -34.26
N ASP A 470 19.53 -0.18 -35.57
CA ASP A 470 20.39 0.90 -36.07
C ASP A 470 19.81 2.31 -35.89
N ARG A 471 18.48 2.47 -35.94
CA ARG A 471 17.84 3.79 -35.71
C ARG A 471 17.70 4.13 -34.23
N ARG A 472 17.90 3.15 -33.33
CA ARG A 472 17.92 3.40 -31.88
C ARG A 472 19.19 4.15 -31.47
N ARG A 473 20.34 3.81 -32.06
CA ARG A 473 21.60 4.57 -31.87
C ARG A 473 21.51 5.99 -32.43
N GLY A 474 20.95 6.16 -33.63
CA GLY A 474 20.83 7.48 -34.26
C GLY A 474 19.95 8.48 -33.49
N ASP A 475 18.88 8.01 -32.83
CA ASP A 475 18.04 8.88 -31.97
C ASP A 475 18.77 9.25 -30.67
N ASP A 476 19.55 8.32 -30.08
CA ASP A 476 20.36 8.59 -28.89
C ASP A 476 21.51 9.56 -29.20
N ASP A 477 22.14 9.43 -30.38
CA ASP A 477 23.21 10.31 -30.87
C ASP A 477 22.68 11.70 -31.26
N ALA A 478 21.50 11.78 -31.90
CA ALA A 478 20.87 13.07 -32.27
C ALA A 478 20.34 13.83 -31.05
N VAL A 479 19.86 13.12 -30.02
CA VAL A 479 19.50 13.73 -28.72
C VAL A 479 20.76 14.17 -27.97
N LEU A 480 21.87 13.45 -28.08
CA LEU A 480 23.17 13.88 -27.56
C LEU A 480 23.67 15.15 -28.28
N GLU A 481 23.62 15.19 -29.61
CA GLU A 481 24.03 16.35 -30.41
C GLU A 481 23.11 17.57 -30.19
N ALA A 482 21.81 17.38 -30.01
CA ALA A 482 20.90 18.48 -29.66
C ALA A 482 21.11 19.01 -28.23
N SER A 483 21.65 18.18 -27.32
CA SER A 483 21.97 18.59 -25.95
C SER A 483 23.33 19.30 -25.83
N LEU A 484 24.21 19.11 -26.82
CA LEU A 484 25.48 19.80 -26.97
C LEU A 484 25.26 20.95 -27.97
N GLY A 485 24.91 22.14 -27.46
CA GLY A 485 24.63 23.32 -28.29
C GLY A 485 25.68 23.59 -29.39
N PRO A 486 25.29 24.34 -30.45
CA PRO A 486 26.01 24.36 -31.73
C PRO A 486 27.49 24.73 -31.55
N ARG A 487 28.40 23.81 -31.95
CA ARG A 487 29.84 24.06 -32.02
C ARG A 487 30.10 25.23 -32.99
N ARG A 488 30.44 26.41 -32.46
CA ARG A 488 31.04 27.50 -33.25
C ARG A 488 32.30 26.97 -33.91
N ARG A 489 32.28 26.81 -35.24
CA ARG A 489 33.48 26.61 -36.05
C ARG A 489 34.27 27.91 -36.03
N THR A 490 35.35 27.98 -35.27
CA THR A 490 36.38 29.01 -35.42
C THR A 490 37.13 28.73 -36.72
N ALA A 491 37.05 29.65 -37.68
CA ALA A 491 37.89 29.65 -38.86
C ALA A 491 39.37 29.86 -38.45
N PRO A 492 40.34 29.27 -39.16
CA PRO A 492 41.75 29.53 -38.90
C PRO A 492 42.12 30.94 -39.37
N PRO A 493 43.09 31.63 -38.73
CA PRO A 493 43.48 32.97 -39.14
C PRO A 493 44.21 32.90 -40.49
N ALA A 494 43.83 33.80 -41.40
CA ALA A 494 44.65 34.16 -42.55
C ALA A 494 45.52 35.35 -42.15
N THR A 495 46.83 35.19 -42.36
CA THR A 495 47.96 36.13 -42.23
C THR A 495 48.19 36.78 -40.88
#